data_AF-A0A538B631-F1
#
_entry.id   AF-A0A538B631-F1
#
_cell.length_a   1.000
_cell.length_b   1.000
_cell.length_c   1.000
_cell.angle_alpha   90.00
_cell.angle_beta   90.00
_cell.angle_gamma   90.00
#
_symmetry.space_group_name_H-M   'P 1'
#
loop_
_entity.id
_entity.type
_entity.pdbx_description
1 polymer ?
#
loop_
_entity_poly.entity_id
_entity_poly.type
_entity_poly.pdbx_seq_one_letter_code
_entity_poly.pdbx_strand_id
1 'polypeptide(L)'
;MLCPVAVLYDPDSLGYAHPAMTCAACGAENRGGAKFCRRCGSQLSRVCPNGHPVEPDAMFCDQCGAGLEAPPAPAREAVAAVLSSERDLVGFTSRADAQDPDEVREFLSRYFDTCRTLIVRYGGTVEKFIGDAVMAVWGTPVAQEDDAERAVRAALDLV
;
A
#
# COMPACT_ATOMS: atom_id res chain seq x y z
N MET A 1 6.50 -49.82 -16.62
CA MET A 1 5.17 -49.23 -16.40
C MET A 1 5.40 -47.74 -16.15
N LEU A 2 5.61 -46.94 -17.23
CA LEU A 2 4.67 -45.97 -17.84
C LEU A 2 4.32 -44.84 -16.85
N CYS A 3 4.60 -43.53 -17.03
CA CYS A 3 4.72 -42.60 -18.16
C CYS A 3 5.35 -41.26 -17.61
N PRO A 4 5.43 -40.13 -18.34
CA PRO A 4 5.86 -39.86 -19.71
C PRO A 4 6.89 -38.71 -19.79
N VAL A 5 7.54 -38.60 -20.95
CA VAL A 5 8.19 -37.42 -21.58
C VAL A 5 8.13 -36.09 -20.78
N ALA A 6 9.26 -35.70 -20.19
CA ALA A 6 9.60 -34.29 -20.00
C ALA A 6 10.53 -33.90 -21.15
N VAL A 7 9.96 -33.35 -22.23
CA VAL A 7 10.76 -32.59 -23.19
C VAL A 7 11.34 -31.43 -22.40
N LEU A 8 12.64 -31.48 -22.13
CA LEU A 8 13.39 -30.30 -21.71
C LEU A 8 13.39 -29.35 -22.90
N TYR A 9 12.34 -28.53 -23.01
CA TYR A 9 12.35 -27.36 -23.87
C TYR A 9 13.28 -26.37 -23.17
N ASP A 10 14.53 -26.34 -23.60
CA ASP A 10 15.53 -25.38 -23.15
C ASP A 10 15.37 -24.11 -24.01
N PRO A 11 14.67 -23.06 -23.52
CA PRO A 11 14.41 -21.84 -24.28
C PRO A 11 15.69 -21.05 -24.62
N ASP A 12 16.85 -21.41 -24.03
CA ASP A 12 18.12 -20.72 -24.25
C ASP A 12 18.92 -21.26 -25.44
N SER A 13 18.44 -22.32 -26.11
CA SER A 13 19.12 -22.95 -27.26
C SER A 13 19.02 -22.18 -28.58
N LEU A 14 18.25 -21.09 -28.63
CA LEU A 14 18.02 -20.25 -29.82
C LEU A 14 18.64 -18.86 -29.72
N GLY A 15 19.77 -18.66 -29.02
CA GLY A 15 20.76 -17.62 -29.33
C GLY A 15 20.30 -16.16 -29.56
N TYR A 16 19.12 -15.75 -29.07
CA TYR A 16 18.71 -14.35 -29.12
C TYR A 16 19.32 -13.64 -27.91
N ALA A 17 20.43 -12.95 -28.14
CA ALA A 17 20.94 -11.98 -27.19
C ALA A 17 19.85 -10.94 -26.92
N HIS A 18 19.15 -11.05 -25.79
CA HIS A 18 18.17 -10.04 -25.41
C HIS A 18 18.92 -8.71 -25.23
N PRO A 19 18.47 -7.63 -25.90
CA PRO A 19 19.17 -6.35 -25.86
C PRO A 19 19.30 -5.87 -24.42
N ALA A 20 20.47 -5.32 -24.08
CA ALA A 20 20.74 -4.79 -22.76
C ALA A 20 19.72 -3.69 -22.43
N MET A 21 19.28 -3.65 -21.17
CA MET A 21 18.31 -2.66 -20.70
C MET A 21 18.87 -1.85 -19.52
N THR A 22 18.62 -0.56 -19.55
CA THR A 22 19.09 0.37 -18.52
C THR A 22 18.04 0.50 -17.42
N CYS A 23 18.47 0.43 -16.17
CA CYS A 23 17.59 0.63 -15.03
C CYS A 23 17.19 2.11 -14.91
N ALA A 24 15.89 2.41 -14.98
CA ALA A 24 15.38 3.78 -14.80
C ALA A 24 15.64 4.35 -13.40
N ALA A 25 15.77 3.50 -12.36
CA ALA A 25 15.98 3.95 -10.98
C ALA A 25 17.43 4.33 -10.65
N CYS A 26 18.43 3.66 -11.24
CA CYS A 26 19.84 3.86 -10.87
C CYS A 26 20.82 3.96 -12.06
N GLY A 27 20.33 3.86 -13.29
CA GLY A 27 21.14 3.94 -14.51
C GLY A 27 22.02 2.72 -14.80
N ALA A 28 21.95 1.65 -14.01
CA ALA A 28 22.77 0.46 -14.26
C ALA A 28 22.31 -0.31 -15.50
N GLU A 29 23.26 -0.80 -16.29
CA GLU A 29 23.00 -1.66 -17.43
C GLU A 29 22.75 -3.11 -16.99
N ASN A 30 21.74 -3.76 -17.55
CA ASN A 30 21.31 -5.11 -17.20
C ASN A 30 21.17 -5.97 -18.45
N ARG A 31 21.33 -7.30 -18.28
CA ARG A 31 21.06 -8.25 -19.35
C ARG A 31 19.60 -8.11 -19.81
N GLY A 32 19.35 -8.24 -21.11
CA GLY A 32 17.98 -8.27 -21.60
C GLY A 32 17.21 -9.45 -20.99
N GLY A 33 15.94 -9.22 -20.64
CA GLY A 33 15.11 -10.20 -19.93
C GLY A 33 15.35 -10.30 -18.42
N ALA A 34 16.22 -9.46 -17.84
CA ALA A 34 16.32 -9.38 -16.39
C ALA A 34 14.97 -8.94 -15.77
N LYS A 35 14.52 -9.63 -14.71
CA LYS A 35 13.33 -9.23 -13.94
C LYS A 35 13.64 -8.13 -12.93
N PHE A 36 14.87 -8.08 -12.43
CA PHE A 36 15.32 -7.13 -11.42
C PHE A 36 16.69 -6.55 -11.77
N CYS A 37 16.95 -5.31 -11.35
CA CYS A 37 18.22 -4.65 -11.51
C CYS A 37 19.29 -5.31 -10.65
N ARG A 38 20.42 -5.65 -11.27
CA ARG A 38 21.56 -6.27 -10.57
C ARG A 38 22.28 -5.37 -9.58
N ARG A 39 21.98 -4.06 -9.58
CA ARG A 39 22.63 -3.06 -8.72
C ARG A 39 21.71 -2.61 -7.58
N CYS A 40 20.51 -2.14 -7.88
CA CYS A 40 19.59 -1.56 -6.89
C CYS A 40 18.36 -2.43 -6.57
N GLY A 41 18.16 -3.54 -7.27
CA GLY A 41 17.02 -4.44 -7.04
C GLY A 41 15.69 -4.02 -7.66
N SER A 42 15.59 -2.85 -8.29
CA SER A 42 14.34 -2.39 -8.93
C SER A 42 13.87 -3.33 -10.05
N GLN A 43 12.56 -3.56 -10.16
CA GLN A 43 11.99 -4.42 -11.18
C GLN A 43 12.16 -3.81 -12.58
N LEU A 44 12.63 -4.62 -13.54
CA LEU A 44 13.00 -4.18 -14.89
C LEU A 44 12.00 -4.62 -15.96
N SER A 45 11.39 -5.79 -15.80
CA SER A 45 10.31 -6.25 -16.68
C SER A 45 9.06 -6.52 -15.85
N ARG A 46 7.95 -5.89 -16.25
CA ARG A 46 6.61 -6.29 -15.84
C ARG A 46 5.99 -7.08 -16.97
N VAL A 47 5.11 -8.00 -16.61
CA VAL A 47 4.23 -8.71 -17.53
C VAL A 47 2.80 -8.36 -17.15
N CYS A 48 1.94 -8.14 -18.15
CA CYS A 48 0.52 -7.94 -17.88
C CYS A 48 -0.13 -9.26 -17.40
N PRO A 49 -1.38 -9.24 -16.88
CA PRO A 49 -2.10 -10.45 -16.48
C PRO A 49 -2.25 -11.49 -17.60
N ASN A 50 -2.19 -11.06 -18.86
CA ASN A 50 -2.25 -11.91 -20.05
C ASN A 50 -0.86 -12.36 -20.56
N GLY A 51 0.21 -12.04 -19.84
CA GLY A 51 1.57 -12.54 -20.13
C GLY A 51 2.38 -11.74 -21.16
N HIS A 52 1.86 -10.62 -21.67
CA HIS A 52 2.62 -9.76 -22.58
C HIS A 52 3.67 -8.93 -21.81
N PRO A 53 4.86 -8.71 -22.39
CA PRO A 53 5.83 -7.77 -21.84
C PRO A 53 5.22 -6.36 -21.85
N VAL A 54 5.43 -5.60 -20.78
CA VAL A 54 4.95 -4.22 -20.68
C VAL A 54 6.06 -3.30 -20.21
N GLU A 55 6.06 -2.08 -20.75
CA GLU A 55 7.00 -1.04 -20.35
C GLU A 55 6.86 -0.74 -18.84
N PRO A 56 7.97 -0.43 -18.13
CA PRO A 56 7.95 -0.27 -16.66
C PRO A 56 6.95 0.78 -16.15
N ASP A 57 6.69 1.81 -16.97
CA ASP A 57 5.84 2.94 -16.65
C ASP A 57 4.46 2.87 -17.35
N ALA A 58 4.15 1.76 -18.03
CA ALA A 58 2.86 1.59 -18.70
C ALA A 58 1.71 1.42 -17.68
N MET A 59 0.63 2.18 -17.87
CA MET A 59 -0.64 2.01 -17.14
C MET A 59 -1.55 0.95 -17.76
N PHE A 60 -1.38 0.68 -19.06
CA PHE A 60 -2.13 -0.31 -19.81
C PHE A 60 -1.19 -1.09 -20.73
N CYS A 61 -1.48 -2.36 -20.96
CA CYS A 61 -0.80 -3.15 -21.98
C CYS A 61 -1.21 -2.66 -23.38
N ASP A 62 -0.24 -2.32 -24.22
CA ASP A 62 -0.41 -1.88 -25.60
C ASP A 62 -0.92 -2.98 -26.55
N GLN A 63 -0.71 -4.26 -26.19
CA GLN A 63 -1.13 -5.40 -27.00
C GLN A 63 -2.55 -5.90 -26.68
N CYS A 64 -3.01 -5.84 -25.43
CA CYS A 64 -4.32 -6.38 -25.03
C CYS A 64 -5.21 -5.44 -24.20
N GLY A 65 -4.74 -4.25 -23.86
CA GLY A 65 -5.52 -3.26 -23.12
C GLY A 65 -5.72 -3.54 -21.64
N ALA A 66 -5.11 -4.60 -21.09
CA ALA A 66 -5.22 -4.90 -19.66
C ALA A 66 -4.62 -3.77 -18.80
N GLY A 67 -5.34 -3.36 -17.76
CA GLY A 67 -4.86 -2.41 -16.76
C GLY A 67 -3.69 -2.99 -15.97
N LEU A 68 -2.63 -2.19 -15.82
CA LEU A 68 -1.43 -2.55 -15.08
C LEU A 68 -1.46 -1.78 -13.76
N GLU A 69 -1.60 -2.48 -12.64
CA GLU A 69 -1.45 -1.83 -11.34
C GLU A 69 -0.04 -1.23 -11.26
N ALA A 70 0.02 0.06 -10.90
CA ALA A 70 1.27 0.73 -10.62
C ALA A 70 2.04 -0.09 -9.57
N PRO A 71 3.38 -0.17 -9.66
CA PRO A 71 4.13 -0.86 -8.62
C PRO A 71 3.80 -0.15 -7.30
N PRO A 72 3.56 -0.87 -6.20
CA PRO A 72 3.46 -0.20 -4.91
C PRO A 72 4.74 0.62 -4.75
N ALA A 73 4.59 1.92 -4.47
CA ALA A 73 5.71 2.74 -4.06
C ALA A 73 6.42 2.00 -2.91
N PRO A 74 7.77 2.01 -2.84
CA PRO A 74 8.48 1.28 -1.80
C PRO A 74 7.90 1.70 -0.46
N ALA A 75 7.23 0.77 0.21
CA ALA A 75 6.58 0.99 1.49
C ALA A 75 7.66 1.33 2.50
N ARG A 76 7.86 2.63 2.72
CA ARG A 76 8.52 3.11 3.93
C ARG A 76 7.45 3.09 5.01
N GLU A 77 7.85 2.69 6.21
CA GLU A 77 6.97 2.36 7.34
C GLU A 77 5.84 3.40 7.50
N ALA A 78 4.62 3.02 7.12
CA ALA A 78 3.45 3.86 7.32
C ALA A 78 3.18 3.97 8.82
N VAL A 79 3.00 5.18 9.32
CA VAL A 79 2.70 5.40 10.74
C VAL A 79 1.23 5.06 10.96
N ALA A 80 0.97 3.91 11.59
CA ALA A 80 -0.36 3.53 12.03
C ALA A 80 -0.61 4.08 13.45
N ALA A 81 -1.51 5.04 13.59
CA ALA A 81 -1.94 5.55 14.89
C ALA A 81 -3.34 5.03 15.21
N VAL A 82 -3.51 4.59 16.46
CA VAL A 82 -4.83 4.29 17.04
C VAL A 82 -5.18 5.47 17.93
N LEU A 83 -6.23 6.20 17.53
CA LEU A 83 -6.73 7.35 18.29
C LEU A 83 -7.93 6.90 19.13
N SER A 84 -7.77 7.01 20.46
CA SER A 84 -8.83 6.83 21.45
C SER A 84 -8.85 8.04 22.37
N SER A 85 -10.02 8.59 22.66
CA SER A 85 -10.14 9.70 23.61
C SER A 85 -9.99 9.20 25.04
N GLU A 86 -8.79 9.37 25.62
CA GLU A 86 -8.50 9.12 27.03
C GLU A 86 -9.39 9.95 28.00
N ARG A 87 -10.04 11.03 27.52
CA ARG A 87 -10.95 11.86 28.34
C ARG A 87 -12.38 11.32 28.49
N ASP A 88 -12.85 10.38 27.66
CA ASP A 88 -14.25 9.93 27.69
C ASP A 88 -14.45 8.41 27.65
N LEU A 89 -13.37 7.63 27.49
CA LEU A 89 -13.47 6.18 27.30
C LEU A 89 -12.80 5.30 28.36
N VAL A 90 -12.31 5.88 29.45
CA VAL A 90 -12.09 5.11 30.69
C VAL A 90 -13.47 4.81 31.31
N GLY A 91 -14.09 3.72 30.89
CA GLY A 91 -15.40 3.25 31.37
C GLY A 91 -16.52 3.16 30.33
N PHE A 92 -16.25 3.35 29.04
CA PHE A 92 -17.27 3.28 27.97
C PHE A 92 -17.93 1.90 27.86
N THR A 93 -17.20 0.82 28.12
CA THR A 93 -17.77 -0.53 28.23
C THR A 93 -18.82 -0.63 29.34
N SER A 94 -18.67 0.12 30.43
CA SER A 94 -19.64 0.14 31.54
C SER A 94 -20.79 1.15 31.33
N ARG A 95 -20.59 2.19 30.52
CA ARG A 95 -21.61 3.20 30.19
C ARG A 95 -22.49 2.81 29.00
N ALA A 96 -21.94 2.14 27.99
CA ALA A 96 -22.66 1.67 26.82
C ALA A 96 -23.72 0.60 27.16
N ASP A 97 -23.51 -0.18 28.24
CA ASP A 97 -24.51 -1.14 28.73
C ASP A 97 -25.72 -0.46 29.41
N ALA A 98 -25.61 0.81 29.81
CA ALA A 98 -26.62 1.53 30.58
C ALA A 98 -27.24 2.74 29.85
N GLN A 99 -26.67 3.16 28.72
CA GLN A 99 -27.19 4.24 27.89
C GLN A 99 -28.06 3.71 26.74
N ASP A 100 -28.96 4.56 26.27
CA ASP A 100 -29.77 4.26 25.11
C ASP A 100 -28.87 4.04 23.86
N PRO A 101 -29.07 2.95 23.10
CA PRO A 101 -28.25 2.65 21.92
C PRO A 101 -28.20 3.77 20.87
N ASP A 102 -29.28 4.56 20.72
CA ASP A 102 -29.31 5.66 19.77
C ASP A 102 -28.44 6.84 20.24
N GLU A 103 -28.42 7.12 21.55
CA GLU A 103 -27.53 8.14 22.13
C GLU A 103 -26.06 7.75 21.97
N VAL A 104 -25.72 6.47 22.21
CA VAL A 104 -24.36 5.95 22.03
C VAL A 104 -23.94 6.06 20.56
N ARG A 105 -24.84 5.74 19.63
CA ARG A 105 -24.57 5.83 18.18
C ARG A 105 -24.39 7.27 17.72
N GLU A 106 -25.19 8.21 18.21
CA GLU A 106 -25.04 9.64 17.89
C GLU A 106 -23.72 10.19 18.41
N PHE A 107 -23.36 9.86 19.65
CA PHE A 107 -22.08 10.23 20.25
C PHE A 107 -20.89 9.71 19.43
N LEU A 108 -20.88 8.41 19.12
CA LEU A 108 -19.82 7.79 18.32
C LEU A 108 -19.73 8.41 16.92
N SER A 109 -20.86 8.74 16.30
CA SER A 109 -20.88 9.38 14.98
C SER A 109 -20.16 10.74 15.02
N ARG A 110 -20.47 11.57 16.03
CA ARG A 110 -19.82 12.89 16.19
C ARG A 110 -18.34 12.77 16.54
N TYR A 111 -17.97 11.79 17.35
CA TYR A 111 -16.58 11.48 17.65
C TYR A 111 -15.81 11.08 16.39
N PHE A 112 -16.33 10.15 15.60
CA PHE A 112 -15.70 9.70 14.36
C PHE A 112 -15.59 10.79 13.30
N ASP A 113 -16.59 11.68 13.19
CA ASP A 113 -16.51 12.84 12.29
C ASP A 113 -15.38 13.81 12.72
N THR A 114 -15.21 14.00 14.03
CA THR A 114 -14.13 14.83 14.58
C THR A 114 -12.76 14.21 14.28
N CYS A 115 -12.61 12.91 14.58
CA CYS A 115 -11.40 12.14 14.27
C CYS A 115 -11.06 12.24 12.78
N ARG A 116 -12.02 11.97 11.89
CA ARG A 116 -11.83 12.03 10.44
C ARG A 116 -11.35 13.41 9.99
N THR A 117 -11.95 14.47 10.53
CA THR A 117 -11.58 15.85 10.19
C THR A 117 -10.14 16.16 10.59
N LEU A 118 -9.72 15.75 11.78
CA LEU A 118 -8.34 15.97 12.24
C LEU A 118 -7.33 15.12 11.48
N ILE A 119 -7.61 13.83 11.30
CA ILE A 119 -6.75 12.91 10.55
C ILE A 119 -6.47 13.45 9.15
N VAL A 120 -7.53 13.86 8.43
CA VAL A 120 -7.40 14.45 7.08
C VAL A 120 -6.65 15.79 7.11
N ARG A 121 -6.91 16.64 8.11
CA ARG A 121 -6.20 17.94 8.27
C ARG A 121 -4.68 17.73 8.38
N TYR A 122 -4.25 16.68 9.06
CA TYR A 122 -2.84 16.35 9.25
C TYR A 122 -2.29 15.41 8.15
N GLY A 123 -3.00 15.21 7.04
CA GLY A 123 -2.52 14.41 5.91
C GLY A 123 -2.56 12.90 6.12
N GLY A 124 -3.31 12.44 7.13
CA GLY A 124 -3.55 11.03 7.38
C GLY A 124 -4.77 10.51 6.63
N THR A 125 -4.83 9.19 6.48
CA THR A 125 -5.99 8.48 5.92
C THR A 125 -6.59 7.58 6.98
N VAL A 126 -7.92 7.61 7.14
CA VAL A 126 -8.62 6.65 7.99
C VAL A 126 -8.65 5.30 7.28
N GLU A 127 -8.10 4.27 7.93
CA GLU A 127 -8.07 2.92 7.38
C GLU A 127 -9.29 2.12 7.83
N LYS A 128 -9.56 2.09 9.15
CA LYS A 128 -10.75 1.42 9.71
C LYS A 128 -11.10 1.91 11.11
N PHE A 129 -12.33 1.62 11.50
CA PHE A 129 -12.85 1.80 12.85
C PHE A 129 -12.85 0.44 13.57
N ILE A 130 -12.35 0.41 14.81
CA ILE A 130 -12.26 -0.81 15.63
C ILE A 130 -12.99 -0.53 16.95
N GLY A 131 -14.29 -0.84 16.99
CA GLY A 131 -15.13 -0.48 18.13
C GLY A 131 -15.23 1.03 18.26
N ASP A 132 -14.70 1.56 19.35
CA ASP A 132 -14.60 2.99 19.68
C ASP A 132 -13.28 3.64 19.21
N ALA A 133 -12.33 2.85 18.70
CA ALA A 133 -11.04 3.34 18.25
C ALA A 133 -11.02 3.63 16.75
N VAL A 134 -10.26 4.65 16.35
CA VAL A 134 -10.00 4.97 14.94
C VAL A 134 -8.57 4.59 14.59
N MET A 135 -8.40 3.79 13.54
CA MET A 135 -7.09 3.47 12.97
C MET A 135 -6.83 4.34 11.75
N ALA A 136 -5.74 5.09 11.78
CA ALA A 136 -5.33 5.96 10.69
C ALA A 136 -3.86 5.76 10.33
N VAL A 137 -3.54 6.03 9.07
CA VAL A 137 -2.22 5.84 8.49
C VAL A 137 -1.71 7.13 7.87
N TRP A 138 -0.43 7.42 8.10
CA TRP A 138 0.33 8.49 7.45
C TRP A 138 1.45 7.87 6.60
N GLY A 139 1.82 8.58 5.53
CA GLY A 139 2.86 8.13 4.60
C GLY A 139 2.40 7.21 3.49
N THR A 140 1.09 7.15 3.24
CA THR A 140 0.47 6.42 2.13
C THR A 140 -0.24 7.40 1.18
N PRO A 141 -0.07 7.26 -0.15
CA PRO A 141 0.79 6.28 -0.84
C PRO A 141 2.27 6.67 -0.85
N VAL A 142 2.62 7.88 -0.40
CA VAL A 142 3.98 8.42 -0.40
C VAL A 142 4.37 8.86 1.01
N ALA A 143 5.44 8.28 1.53
CA ALA A 143 6.00 8.61 2.84
C ALA A 143 6.77 9.93 2.84
N GLN A 144 6.64 10.66 3.94
CA GLN A 144 7.31 11.93 4.23
C GLN A 144 8.01 11.83 5.60
N GLU A 145 9.08 12.60 5.79
CA GLU A 145 9.92 12.53 7.00
C GLU A 145 9.17 12.95 8.27
N ASP A 146 8.13 13.77 8.13
CA ASP A 146 7.31 14.32 9.22
C ASP A 146 6.00 13.54 9.46
N ASP A 147 5.80 12.37 8.83
CA ASP A 147 4.59 11.55 9.00
C ASP A 147 4.30 11.23 10.46
N ALA A 148 5.33 10.85 11.22
CA ALA A 148 5.20 10.53 12.65
C ALA A 148 4.82 11.78 13.47
N GLU A 149 5.41 12.92 13.16
CA GLU A 149 5.09 14.19 13.83
C GLU A 149 3.64 14.59 13.57
N ARG A 150 3.17 14.49 12.32
CA ARG A 150 1.79 14.80 11.96
C ARG A 150 0.78 13.87 12.61
N ALA A 151 1.10 12.57 12.69
CA ALA A 151 0.27 11.62 13.42
C ALA A 151 0.13 11.99 14.90
N VAL A 152 1.24 12.35 15.55
CA VAL A 152 1.22 12.80 16.96
C VAL A 152 0.46 14.11 17.14
N ARG A 153 0.64 15.09 16.24
CA ARG A 153 -0.11 16.36 16.29
C ARG A 153 -1.62 16.15 16.10
N ALA A 154 -2.01 15.25 15.20
CA ALA A 154 -3.41 14.85 15.03
C ALA A 154 -3.99 14.23 16.31
N ALA A 155 -3.20 13.40 17.00
CA ALA A 155 -3.59 12.81 18.27
C ALA A 155 -3.75 13.86 19.38
N LEU A 156 -2.82 14.81 19.47
CA LEU A 156 -2.85 15.86 20.47
C LEU A 156 -4.03 16.82 20.29
N ASP A 157 -4.40 17.15 19.05
CA ASP A 157 -5.57 17.99 18.76
C ASP A 157 -6.91 17.31 19.05
N LEU A 158 -6.92 15.98 19.20
CA LEU A 158 -8.13 15.21 19.53
C LEU A 158 -8.43 15.20 21.04
N VAL A 159 -7.44 15.49 21.90
CA VAL A 159 -7.53 15.40 23.37
C VAL A 159 -8.03 16.68 24.01
#